data_AF-A0A848N033-F1
#
_entry.id   AF-A0A848N033-F1
#
_cell.length_a   1.000
_cell.length_b   1.000
_cell.length_c   1.000
_cell.angle_alpha   90.00
_cell.angle_beta   90.00
_cell.angle_gamma   90.00
#
_symmetry.space_group_name_H-M   'P 1'
#
loop_
_entity.id
_entity.type
_entity.pdbx_description
1 polymer ?
#
loop_
_entity_poly.entity_id
_entity_poly.type
_entity_poly.pdbx_seq_one_letter_code
_entity_poly.pdbx_strand_id
1 'polypeptide(L)'
;MALTKREKKERPKVERIVETSRVINEDNAGSTEQNKKEWTAKDRRTIKIDPDIKSLIEIFSDFDGTKEYETVRQMAEFYLKNNYDERAQRIITNIQKEKFIN
;
A
#
# COMPACT_ATOMS: atom_id res chain seq x y z
N MET A 1 4.82 56.64 -10.03
CA MET A 1 4.78 55.61 -8.97
C MET A 1 6.21 55.19 -8.66
N ALA A 2 6.65 55.31 -7.41
CA ALA A 2 8.01 54.92 -7.01
C ALA A 2 7.97 53.53 -6.34
N LEU A 3 8.64 52.56 -6.95
CA LEU A 3 8.86 51.23 -6.37
C LEU A 3 9.90 51.34 -5.26
N THR A 4 9.44 51.36 -4.00
CA THR A 4 10.33 51.31 -2.84
C THR A 4 10.99 49.93 -2.75
N LYS A 5 12.33 49.91 -2.78
CA LYS A 5 13.15 48.70 -2.65
C LYS A 5 12.91 48.10 -1.27
N ARG A 6 12.31 46.91 -1.20
CA ARG A 6 12.16 46.15 0.05
C ARG A 6 13.45 45.37 0.31
N GLU A 7 14.19 45.76 1.34
CA GLU A 7 15.32 44.98 1.83
C GLU A 7 14.82 43.70 2.51
N LYS A 8 15.39 42.56 2.11
CA LYS A 8 15.08 41.26 2.71
C LYS A 8 15.95 41.09 3.94
N LYS A 9 15.32 40.93 5.11
CA LYS A 9 16.03 40.60 6.36
C LYS A 9 16.73 39.24 6.21
N GLU A 10 17.98 39.16 6.67
CA GLU A 10 18.72 37.91 6.68
C GLU A 10 18.11 36.91 7.66
N ARG A 11 18.12 35.63 7.27
CA ARG A 11 17.64 34.56 8.13
C ARG A 11 18.68 34.27 9.23
N PRO A 12 18.25 34.03 10.48
CA PRO A 12 19.17 33.66 11.54
C PRO A 12 19.88 32.35 11.20
N LYS A 13 21.21 32.32 11.36
CA LYS A 13 22.03 31.12 11.18
C LYS A 13 21.96 30.28 12.46
N VAL A 14 21.57 29.02 12.32
CA VAL A 14 21.59 28.05 13.42
C VAL A 14 22.96 27.40 13.45
N GLU A 15 23.76 27.69 14.49
CA GLU A 15 25.15 27.22 14.62
C GLU A 15 25.28 25.84 15.27
N ARG A 16 24.20 25.27 15.79
CA ARG A 16 24.22 23.98 16.49
C ARG A 16 23.45 22.93 15.71
N ILE A 17 24.19 22.04 15.08
CA ILE A 17 23.70 20.74 14.64
C ILE A 17 23.80 19.85 15.89
N VAL A 18 22.69 19.60 16.56
CA VAL A 18 22.66 18.59 17.63
C VAL A 18 22.55 17.24 16.94
N GLU A 19 23.60 16.43 17.05
CA GLU A 19 23.58 15.03 16.62
C GLU A 19 22.68 14.25 17.58
N THR A 20 21.38 14.19 17.28
CA THR A 20 20.51 13.19 17.89
C THR A 20 20.79 11.87 17.18
N SER A 21 21.48 10.96 17.86
CA SER A 21 21.54 9.56 17.45
C SER A 21 20.11 9.02 17.40
N ARG A 22 19.65 8.70 16.18
CA ARG A 22 18.43 7.91 16.01
C ARG A 22 18.71 6.56 16.67
N VAL A 23 18.00 6.26 17.75
CA VAL A 23 17.95 4.89 18.28
C VAL A 23 17.42 4.02 17.15
N ILE A 24 18.31 3.22 16.56
CA ILE A 24 17.93 2.15 15.64
C ILE A 24 17.38 1.07 16.57
N ASN A 25 16.06 0.97 16.65
CA ASN A 25 15.44 -0.24 17.19
C ASN A 25 15.75 -1.35 16.18
N GLU A 26 16.81 -2.10 16.43
CA GLU A 26 17.12 -3.37 15.77
C GLU A 26 16.17 -4.46 16.29
N ASP A 27 14.86 -4.24 16.14
CA ASP A 27 13.89 -5.32 16.27
C ASP A 27 13.73 -5.93 14.89
N ASN A 28 14.46 -7.02 14.70
CA ASN A 28 14.30 -7.98 13.61
C ASN A 28 12.84 -8.41 13.49
N ALA A 29 12.10 -7.81 12.57
CA ALA A 29 11.12 -8.52 11.78
C ALA A 29 11.68 -8.57 10.37
N GLY A 30 12.25 -9.72 10.00
CA GLY A 30 12.62 -10.00 8.63
C GLY A 30 11.38 -9.83 7.76
N SER A 31 11.24 -8.65 7.17
CA SER A 31 10.29 -8.40 6.11
C SER A 31 10.78 -9.23 4.94
N THR A 32 10.28 -10.47 4.85
CA THR A 32 10.11 -11.12 3.56
C THR A 32 9.10 -10.25 2.82
N GLU A 33 9.55 -9.11 2.32
CA GLU A 33 8.93 -8.42 1.19
C GLU A 33 9.06 -9.41 0.05
N GLN A 34 8.13 -10.37 0.03
CA GLN A 34 7.82 -11.11 -1.16
C GLN A 34 7.59 -10.04 -2.21
N ASN A 35 8.51 -9.96 -3.18
CA ASN A 35 8.49 -9.00 -4.26
C ASN A 35 7.13 -9.12 -4.95
N LYS A 36 6.16 -8.32 -4.48
CA LYS A 36 4.77 -8.41 -4.92
C LYS A 36 4.82 -7.87 -6.33
N LYS A 37 4.73 -8.77 -7.31
CA LYS A 37 4.69 -8.41 -8.73
C LYS A 37 3.78 -7.19 -8.91
N GLU A 38 4.37 -6.07 -9.26
CA GLU A 38 3.63 -4.83 -9.46
C GLU A 38 2.81 -4.98 -10.75
N TRP A 39 1.50 -5.04 -10.60
CA TRP A 39 0.61 -5.15 -11.74
C TRP A 39 0.41 -3.78 -12.36
N THR A 40 0.76 -3.68 -13.65
CA THR A 40 0.55 -2.46 -14.42
C THR A 40 -0.94 -2.29 -14.73
N ALA A 41 -1.35 -1.08 -15.11
CA ALA A 41 -2.76 -0.82 -15.45
C ALA A 41 -3.29 -1.74 -16.57
N LYS A 42 -2.41 -2.23 -17.46
CA LYS A 42 -2.77 -3.14 -18.57
C LYS A 42 -3.12 -4.55 -18.11
N ASP A 43 -2.58 -4.97 -16.96
CA ASP A 43 -2.80 -6.33 -16.44
C ASP A 43 -4.07 -6.43 -15.58
N ARG A 44 -4.62 -5.28 -15.17
CA ARG A 44 -5.80 -5.19 -14.31
C ARG A 44 -7.04 -5.57 -15.10
N ARG A 45 -7.90 -6.39 -14.48
CA ARG A 45 -9.18 -6.83 -15.05
C ARG A 45 -10.33 -6.22 -14.29
N THR A 46 -11.45 -6.01 -14.98
CA THR A 46 -12.69 -5.53 -14.37
C THR A 46 -13.55 -6.70 -13.92
N ILE A 47 -14.23 -6.51 -12.79
CA ILE A 47 -15.26 -7.42 -12.28
C ILE A 47 -16.57 -6.64 -12.15
N LYS A 48 -17.69 -7.28 -12.46
CA LYS A 48 -19.02 -6.71 -12.21
C LYS A 48 -19.47 -7.15 -10.83
N ILE A 49 -19.87 -6.20 -10.00
CA ILE A 49 -20.25 -6.41 -8.60
C ILE A 49 -21.54 -5.64 -8.34
N ASP A 50 -22.33 -6.12 -7.39
CA ASP A 50 -23.54 -5.44 -6.94
C ASP A 50 -23.24 -4.05 -6.33
N PRO A 51 -24.16 -3.08 -6.45
CA PRO A 51 -23.94 -1.71 -5.97
C PRO A 51 -23.63 -1.63 -4.48
N ASP A 52 -24.31 -2.43 -3.66
CA ASP A 52 -24.16 -2.43 -2.21
C ASP A 52 -22.75 -2.85 -1.80
N ILE A 53 -22.23 -3.91 -2.41
CA ILE A 53 -20.87 -4.40 -2.16
C ILE A 53 -19.83 -3.40 -2.66
N LYS A 54 -20.08 -2.75 -3.80
CA LYS A 54 -19.20 -1.69 -4.31
C LYS A 54 -19.09 -0.54 -3.31
N SER A 55 -20.21 -0.10 -2.74
CA SER A 55 -20.21 0.96 -1.73
C SER A 55 -19.42 0.57 -0.47
N LEU A 56 -19.50 -0.69 -0.04
CA LEU A 56 -18.72 -1.17 1.10
C LEU A 56 -17.22 -1.17 0.80
N ILE A 57 -16.81 -1.59 -0.40
CA ILE A 57 -15.40 -1.57 -0.81
C ILE A 57 -14.87 -0.13 -0.85
N GLU A 58 -15.65 0.81 -1.38
CA GLU A 58 -15.30 2.23 -1.40
C GLU A 58 -15.08 2.75 0.02
N ILE A 59 -16.03 2.51 0.92
CA ILE A 59 -15.92 2.91 2.33
C ILE A 59 -14.66 2.32 2.96
N PHE A 60 -14.40 1.02 2.81
CA PHE A 60 -13.19 0.40 3.36
C PHE A 60 -11.92 1.02 2.77
N SER A 61 -11.91 1.28 1.46
CA SER A 61 -10.76 1.90 0.80
C SER A 61 -10.50 3.33 1.28
N ASP A 62 -11.56 4.11 1.53
CA ASP A 62 -11.49 5.47 2.06
C ASP A 62 -10.96 5.49 3.49
N PHE A 63 -11.39 4.54 4.33
CA PHE A 63 -10.91 4.42 5.71
C PHE A 63 -9.42 4.03 5.78
N ASP A 64 -9.00 3.09 4.94
CA ASP A 64 -7.61 2.61 4.92
C ASP A 64 -6.67 3.50 4.09
N GLY A 65 -7.21 4.47 3.34
CA GLY A 65 -6.43 5.31 2.42
C GLY A 65 -5.79 4.53 1.26
N THR A 66 -6.34 3.35 0.94
CA THR A 66 -5.84 2.47 -0.13
C THR A 66 -6.72 2.61 -1.37
N LYS A 67 -6.24 2.15 -2.52
CA LYS A 67 -7.09 2.11 -3.72
C LYS A 67 -8.00 0.89 -3.64
N GLU A 68 -9.23 0.98 -4.16
CA GLU A 68 -10.22 -0.10 -4.13
C GLU A 68 -9.66 -1.48 -4.54
N TYR A 69 -8.81 -1.54 -5.57
CA TYR A 69 -8.23 -2.80 -6.02
C TYR A 69 -7.22 -3.41 -5.03
N GLU A 70 -6.56 -2.60 -4.20
CA GLU A 70 -5.71 -3.07 -3.10
C GLU A 70 -6.56 -3.62 -1.97
N THR A 71 -7.66 -2.94 -1.64
CA THR A 71 -8.63 -3.39 -0.64
C THR A 71 -9.23 -4.74 -1.03
N VAL A 72 -9.68 -4.88 -2.29
CA VAL A 72 -10.19 -6.16 -2.83
C VAL A 72 -9.14 -7.27 -2.76
N ARG A 73 -7.86 -6.95 -3.04
CA ARG A 73 -6.77 -7.92 -2.91
C ARG A 73 -6.60 -8.40 -1.47
N GLN A 74 -6.60 -7.48 -0.51
CA GLN A 74 -6.48 -7.82 0.91
C GLN A 74 -7.67 -8.66 1.39
N MET A 75 -8.88 -8.32 0.95
CA MET A 75 -10.09 -9.10 1.27
C MET A 75 -9.99 -10.53 0.73
N ALA A 76 -9.50 -10.72 -0.50
CA ALA A 76 -9.30 -12.05 -1.08
C ALA A 76 -8.23 -12.86 -0.33
N GLU A 77 -7.10 -12.23 0.01
CA GLU A 77 -6.02 -12.86 0.79
C GLU A 77 -6.53 -13.24 2.21
N PHE A 78 -7.33 -12.38 2.84
CA PHE A 78 -7.95 -12.62 4.14
C PHE A 78 -8.97 -13.77 4.10
N TYR A 79 -9.84 -13.79 3.09
CA TYR A 79 -10.84 -14.85 2.92
C TYR A 79 -10.16 -16.21 2.71
N LEU A 80 -9.07 -16.25 1.94
CA LEU A 80 -8.28 -17.47 1.73
C LEU A 80 -7.67 -17.97 3.05
N LYS A 81 -7.09 -17.07 3.84
CA LYS A 81 -6.38 -17.40 5.07
C LYS A 81 -7.32 -17.91 6.17
N ASN A 82 -8.51 -17.34 6.28
CA ASN A 82 -9.39 -17.60 7.42
C ASN A 82 -10.40 -18.72 7.18
N ASN A 83 -10.78 -19.00 5.93
CA ASN A 83 -11.83 -19.97 5.63
C ASN A 83 -11.33 -21.33 5.12
N TYR A 84 -10.04 -21.45 4.80
CA TYR A 84 -9.48 -22.67 4.22
C TYR A 84 -8.32 -23.22 5.03
N ASP A 85 -8.25 -24.55 5.14
CA ASP A 85 -7.11 -25.26 5.71
C ASP A 85 -5.84 -25.08 4.87
N GLU A 86 -4.67 -25.26 5.50
CA GLU A 86 -3.36 -25.10 4.87
C GLU A 86 -3.22 -25.94 3.58
N ARG A 87 -3.78 -27.17 3.58
CA ARG A 87 -3.79 -28.02 2.39
C ARG A 87 -4.62 -27.41 1.25
N ALA A 88 -5.81 -26.88 1.56
CA ALA A 88 -6.68 -26.26 0.58
C ALA A 88 -6.07 -24.95 0.05
N GLN A 89 -5.44 -24.15 0.91
CA GLN A 89 -4.70 -22.95 0.51
C GLN A 89 -3.60 -23.27 -0.51
N ARG A 90 -2.81 -24.34 -0.29
CA ARG A 90 -1.78 -24.80 -1.26
C ARG A 90 -2.38 -25.20 -2.60
N ILE A 91 -3.50 -25.92 -2.60
CA ILE A 91 -4.18 -26.32 -3.85
C ILE A 91 -4.66 -25.09 -4.62
N ILE A 92 -5.35 -24.16 -3.94
CA ILE A 92 -5.90 -22.95 -4.57
C ILE A 92 -4.78 -22.07 -5.14
N THR A 93 -3.69 -21.89 -4.40
CA THR A 93 -2.53 -21.08 -4.86
C THR A 93 -1.81 -21.72 -6.05
N ASN A 94 -1.74 -23.05 -6.13
CA ASN A 94 -1.17 -23.74 -7.30
C ASN A 94 -2.05 -23.55 -8.55
N ILE A 95 -3.37 -23.75 -8.41
CA ILE A 95 -4.33 -23.51 -9.51
C ILE A 95 -4.24 -22.06 -9.99
N GLN A 96 -4.13 -21.11 -9.06
CA GLN A 96 -3.97 -19.70 -9.39
C GLN A 96 -2.72 -19.46 -10.25
N LYS A 97 -1.57 -20.03 -9.88
CA LYS A 97 -0.31 -19.85 -10.64
C LYS A 97 -0.40 -20.39 -12.06
N GLU A 98 -0.97 -21.58 -12.24
CA GLU A 98 -1.16 -22.18 -13.58
C GLU A 98 -2.01 -21.30 -14.49
N LYS A 99 -3.03 -20.64 -13.93
CA LYS A 99 -3.94 -19.77 -14.68
C LYS A 99 -3.28 -18.49 -15.23
N PHE A 100 -2.12 -18.10 -14.72
CA PHE A 100 -1.35 -16.93 -15.18
C PHE A 100 -0.13 -17.29 -16.04
N ILE A 101 0.13 -18.58 -16.30
CA ILE A 101 1.25 -19.06 -17.14
C ILE A 101 0.85 -19.17 -18.63
N ASN A 102 -0.46 -19.20 -18.93
CA ASN A 102 -0.99 -19.24 -20.30
C ASN A 102 -1.44 -17.86 -20.81
#